data_AF-A0A344UFJ0-F1
#
_entry.id   AF-A0A344UFJ0-F1
#
_cell.length_a   1.000
_cell.length_b   1.000
_cell.length_c   1.000
_cell.angle_alpha   90.00
_cell.angle_beta   90.00
_cell.angle_gamma   90.00
#
_symmetry.space_group_name_H-M   'P 1'
#
loop_
_entity.id
_entity.type
_entity.pdbx_description
1 polymer ?
#
loop_
_entity_poly.entity_id
_entity_poly.type
_entity_poly.pdbx_seq_one_letter_code
_entity_poly.pdbx_strand_id
1 'polypeptide(L)'
;MLKPAVPELDATTKQRLADEVERLVAMGTGRKEARQIVWLDYQDELKQYQVAPAAEVSAPAKVETEAPAASAEEIPGPEPPPPVLSPRRFWRAADEVPLTPEWLDRNRAELAKVKRMVGLRSEE
;
A
#
# COMPACT_ATOMS: atom_id res chain seq x y z
N MET A 1 -5.79 -39.54 3.59
CA MET A 1 -5.94 -38.24 2.93
C MET A 1 -6.48 -37.25 3.97
N LEU A 2 -5.63 -36.37 4.50
CA LEU A 2 -6.05 -35.31 5.42
C LEU A 2 -6.72 -34.21 4.60
N LYS A 3 -8.05 -34.07 4.71
CA LYS A 3 -8.77 -32.89 4.22
C LYS A 3 -8.23 -31.67 4.97
N PRO A 4 -7.81 -30.58 4.30
CA PRO A 4 -7.51 -29.36 5.02
C PRO A 4 -8.80 -28.88 5.70
N ALA A 5 -8.79 -28.85 7.03
CA ALA A 5 -9.86 -28.24 7.80
C ALA A 5 -9.82 -26.75 7.46
N VAL A 6 -10.79 -26.29 6.66
CA VAL A 6 -11.01 -24.87 6.42
C VAL A 6 -11.31 -24.28 7.80
N PRO A 7 -10.49 -23.36 8.32
CA PRO A 7 -10.76 -22.75 9.61
C PRO A 7 -12.15 -22.10 9.53
N GLU A 8 -13.05 -22.49 10.44
CA GLU A 8 -14.39 -21.93 10.46
C GLU A 8 -14.29 -20.43 10.76
N LEU A 9 -14.69 -19.59 9.81
CA LEU A 9 -14.76 -18.15 10.01
C LEU A 9 -15.80 -17.84 11.10
N ASP A 10 -15.43 -16.98 12.03
CA ASP A 10 -16.33 -16.51 13.09
C ASP A 10 -17.58 -15.86 12.48
N ALA A 11 -18.71 -16.01 13.17
CA ALA A 11 -20.00 -15.49 12.71
C ALA A 11 -19.97 -13.97 12.52
N THR A 12 -19.22 -13.26 13.38
CA THR A 12 -19.07 -11.80 13.28
C THR A 12 -18.33 -11.38 12.01
N THR A 13 -17.26 -12.11 11.64
CA THR A 13 -16.49 -11.85 10.42
C THR A 13 -17.32 -12.14 9.19
N LYS A 14 -18.07 -13.25 9.18
CA LYS A 14 -18.99 -13.59 8.07
C LYS A 14 -20.01 -12.49 7.81
N GLN A 15 -20.59 -11.92 8.88
CA GLN A 15 -21.56 -10.83 8.77
C GLN A 15 -20.94 -9.59 8.14
N ARG A 16 -19.75 -9.17 8.60
CA ARG A 16 -19.04 -8.02 8.02
C ARG A 16 -18.72 -8.20 6.54
N LEU A 17 -18.26 -9.39 6.15
CA LEU A 17 -18.01 -9.69 4.74
C LEU A 17 -19.30 -9.65 3.90
N ALA A 18 -20.44 -10.07 4.47
CA ALA A 18 -21.73 -9.97 3.79
C ALA A 18 -22.18 -8.51 3.61
N ASP A 19 -22.02 -7.67 4.63
CA ASP A 19 -22.37 -6.24 4.58
C ASP A 19 -21.53 -5.50 3.53
N GLU A 20 -20.24 -5.82 3.40
CA GLU A 20 -19.36 -5.23 2.38
C GLU A 20 -19.75 -5.68 0.97
N VAL A 21 -20.14 -6.95 0.79
CA VAL A 21 -20.68 -7.45 -0.48
C VAL A 21 -21.94 -6.68 -0.87
N GLU A 22 -22.83 -6.42 0.09
CA GLU A 22 -24.04 -5.64 -0.17
C GLU A 22 -23.74 -4.19 -0.55
N ARG A 23 -22.73 -3.58 0.08
CA ARG A 23 -22.24 -2.24 -0.31
C ARG A 23 -21.74 -2.23 -1.76
N LEU A 24 -20.92 -3.20 -2.16
CA LEU A 24 -20.43 -3.29 -3.54
C LEU A 24 -21.56 -3.52 -4.54
N VAL A 25 -22.56 -4.35 -4.18
CA VAL A 25 -23.74 -4.57 -5.01
C VAL A 25 -24.56 -3.29 -5.17
N ALA A 26 -24.71 -2.49 -4.10
CA ALA A 26 -25.39 -1.21 -4.16
C ALA A 26 -24.67 -0.19 -5.07
N MET A 27 -23.35 -0.32 -5.22
CA MET A 27 -22.54 0.47 -6.16
C MET A 27 -22.57 -0.07 -7.61
N GLY A 28 -23.33 -1.13 -7.88
CA GLY A 28 -23.53 -1.69 -9.22
C GLY A 28 -22.61 -2.85 -9.58
N THR A 29 -21.80 -3.36 -8.65
CA THR A 29 -20.99 -4.56 -8.88
C THR A 29 -21.86 -5.81 -8.85
N GLY A 30 -21.62 -6.77 -9.76
CA GLY A 30 -22.36 -8.03 -9.75
C GLY A 30 -22.13 -8.84 -8.45
N ARG A 31 -23.16 -9.46 -7.86
CA ARG A 31 -23.05 -10.18 -6.57
C ARG A 31 -21.98 -11.29 -6.54
N LYS A 32 -21.68 -11.90 -7.69
CA LYS A 32 -20.61 -12.91 -7.80
C LYS A 32 -19.23 -12.26 -7.74
N GLU A 33 -19.06 -11.15 -8.46
CA GLU A 33 -17.83 -10.37 -8.51
C GLU A 33 -17.56 -9.69 -7.17
N ALA A 34 -18.56 -9.05 -6.56
CA ALA A 34 -18.46 -8.44 -5.23
C ALA A 34 -17.97 -9.44 -4.17
N ARG A 35 -18.49 -10.67 -4.16
CA ARG A 35 -18.01 -11.73 -3.26
C ARG A 35 -16.56 -12.11 -3.50
N GLN A 36 -16.13 -12.13 -4.75
CA GLN A 36 -14.75 -12.45 -5.10
C GLN A 36 -13.79 -11.34 -4.67
N ILE A 37 -14.15 -10.08 -4.90
CA ILE A 37 -13.38 -8.91 -4.46
C ILE A 37 -13.19 -8.94 -2.94
N VAL A 38 -14.31 -8.98 -2.18
CA VAL A 38 -14.28 -8.98 -0.71
C VAL A 38 -13.48 -10.17 -0.16
N TRP A 39 -13.58 -11.35 -0.80
CA TRP A 39 -12.81 -12.50 -0.38
C TRP A 39 -11.30 -12.36 -0.63
N LEU A 40 -10.90 -11.80 -1.77
CA LEU A 40 -9.50 -11.54 -2.09
C LEU A 40 -8.89 -10.51 -1.15
N ASP A 41 -9.61 -9.41 -0.89
CA ASP A 41 -9.19 -8.36 0.05
C ASP A 41 -9.00 -8.96 1.46
N TYR A 42 -9.95 -9.77 1.93
CA TYR A 42 -9.84 -10.46 3.20
C TYR A 42 -8.61 -11.39 3.27
N GLN A 43 -8.30 -12.11 2.18
CA GLN A 43 -7.10 -12.95 2.13
C GLN A 43 -5.81 -12.14 2.19
N ASP A 44 -5.78 -10.97 1.56
CA ASP A 44 -4.61 -10.10 1.60
C ASP A 44 -4.42 -9.46 2.97
N GLU A 45 -5.50 -9.06 3.66
CA GLU A 45 -5.45 -8.66 5.07
C GLU A 45 -4.88 -9.78 5.96
N LEU A 46 -5.36 -11.02 5.79
CA LEU A 46 -4.85 -12.17 6.56
C LEU A 46 -3.34 -12.41 6.36
N LYS A 47 -2.80 -12.15 5.17
CA LYS A 47 -1.35 -12.25 4.91
C LYS A 47 -0.59 -11.15 5.65
N GLN A 48 -1.13 -9.94 5.73
CA GLN A 48 -0.50 -8.83 6.45
C GLN A 48 -0.37 -9.14 7.95
N TYR A 49 -1.41 -9.73 8.56
CA TYR A 49 -1.36 -10.14 9.98
C TYR A 49 -0.38 -11.28 10.25
N GLN A 50 -0.12 -12.15 9.27
CA GLN A 50 0.87 -13.24 9.42
C GLN A 50 2.32 -12.77 9.21
N VAL A 51 2.54 -11.67 8.48
CA VAL A 51 3.88 -11.16 8.13
C VAL A 51 4.40 -10.15 9.15
N ALA A 52 3.58 -9.62 10.05
CA ALA A 52 4.00 -8.64 11.04
C ALA A 52 4.39 -9.28 12.40
N PRO A 53 5.68 -9.48 12.71
CA PRO A 53 6.12 -9.45 14.09
C PRO A 53 6.08 -7.98 14.55
N ALA A 54 5.32 -7.73 15.62
CA ALA A 54 5.29 -6.53 16.46
C ALA A 54 6.16 -5.34 16.00
N ALA A 55 5.57 -4.41 15.25
CA ALA A 55 6.04 -3.03 15.24
C ALA A 55 5.03 -2.20 16.02
N GLU A 56 5.50 -1.67 17.13
CA GLU A 56 4.75 -1.03 18.19
C GLU A 56 3.84 0.10 17.69
N VAL A 57 2.61 0.07 18.18
CA VAL A 57 1.62 1.14 18.07
C VAL A 57 2.15 2.35 18.86
N SER A 58 2.67 3.36 18.17
CA SER A 58 2.76 4.71 18.76
C SER A 58 1.40 5.38 18.63
N ALA A 59 0.79 5.62 19.79
CA ALA A 59 -0.52 6.22 20.00
C ALA A 59 -0.67 7.61 19.33
N PRO A 60 -1.90 8.04 18.98
CA PRO A 60 -2.13 9.39 18.48
C PRO A 60 -2.12 10.36 19.67
N ALA A 61 -1.08 11.19 19.76
CA ALA A 61 -1.05 12.30 20.71
C ALA A 61 -2.05 13.38 20.23
N LYS A 62 -3.20 13.41 20.91
CA LYS A 62 -4.13 14.54 21.04
C LYS A 62 -3.43 15.68 21.78
N VAL A 63 -3.55 16.94 21.35
CA VAL A 63 -3.60 18.24 22.11
C VAL A 63 -3.59 19.34 21.03
N GLU A 64 -4.75 19.88 20.65
CA GLU A 64 -5.40 21.10 21.18
C GLU A 64 -4.75 22.43 20.73
N THR A 65 -5.63 23.22 20.13
CA THR A 65 -5.54 24.58 19.61
C THR A 65 -5.21 25.61 20.70
N GLU A 66 -4.28 26.54 20.46
CA GLU A 66 -4.45 27.98 20.72
C GLU A 66 -3.22 28.80 20.32
N ALA A 67 -3.43 29.83 19.50
CA ALA A 67 -2.63 31.04 19.42
C ALA A 67 -3.52 32.18 19.98
N PRO A 68 -3.01 33.28 20.59
CA PRO A 68 -2.23 34.28 19.83
C PRO A 68 -1.18 35.14 20.60
N ALA A 69 -0.23 35.64 19.81
CA ALA A 69 0.49 36.94 19.82
C ALA A 69 1.00 37.60 21.12
N ALA A 70 2.32 37.87 21.21
CA ALA A 70 2.89 39.24 21.20
C ALA A 70 4.43 39.29 21.45
N SER A 71 5.06 40.21 20.71
CA SER A 71 6.23 41.06 21.05
C SER A 71 7.64 40.48 21.26
N ALA A 72 8.43 40.61 20.18
CA ALA A 72 9.81 41.12 20.07
C ALA A 72 10.74 41.11 21.30
N GLU A 73 11.73 40.23 21.25
CA GLU A 73 13.11 40.47 21.71
C GLU A 73 14.06 39.78 20.74
N GLU A 74 15.00 40.55 20.18
CA GLU A 74 15.95 40.12 19.15
C GLU A 74 17.09 39.33 19.82
N ILE A 75 16.87 38.02 19.97
CA ILE A 75 17.89 37.06 20.38
C ILE A 75 18.72 36.72 19.13
N PRO A 76 20.07 36.79 19.15
CA PRO A 76 20.87 36.36 18.00
C PRO A 76 20.57 34.88 17.76
N GLY A 77 19.86 34.61 16.66
CA GLY A 77 19.28 33.31 16.39
C GLY A 77 20.36 32.23 16.29
N PRO A 78 20.07 31.00 16.74
CA PRO A 78 20.93 29.87 16.40
C PRO A 78 21.02 29.78 14.87
N GLU A 79 22.22 29.51 14.38
CA GLU A 79 22.51 29.24 12.95
C GLU A 79 21.38 28.42 12.32
N PRO A 80 20.93 28.76 11.09
CA PRO A 80 19.92 27.97 10.44
C PRO A 80 20.40 26.51 10.40
N PRO A 81 19.54 25.54 10.74
CA PRO A 81 19.91 24.14 10.65
C PRO A 81 20.44 23.86 9.24
N PRO A 82 21.48 23.00 9.09
CA PRO A 82 21.98 22.63 7.78
C PRO A 82 20.79 22.21 6.91
N PRO A 83 20.74 22.62 5.63
CA PRO A 83 19.57 22.47 4.78
C PRO A 83 19.08 21.04 4.88
N VAL A 84 17.92 20.91 5.52
CA VAL A 84 17.29 19.64 5.84
C VAL A 84 17.11 18.91 4.51
N LEU A 85 17.56 17.66 4.51
CA LEU A 85 17.45 16.66 3.45
C LEU A 85 16.36 17.00 2.44
N SER A 86 16.77 17.07 1.16
CA SER A 86 15.95 17.32 -0.02
C SER A 86 14.48 16.95 0.21
N PRO A 87 13.52 17.88 -0.03
CA PRO A 87 12.11 17.60 0.19
C PRO A 87 11.78 16.29 -0.51
N ARG A 88 11.15 15.35 0.21
CA ARG A 88 10.69 14.06 -0.34
C ARG A 88 10.07 14.34 -1.70
N ARG A 89 10.81 14.05 -2.77
CA ARG A 89 10.36 14.30 -4.13
C ARG A 89 9.28 13.27 -4.38
N PHE A 90 8.02 13.70 -4.26
CA PHE A 90 6.91 12.93 -4.77
C PHE A 90 7.13 12.73 -6.27
N TRP A 91 6.83 11.52 -6.73
CA TRP A 91 6.92 11.15 -8.13
C TRP A 91 6.12 12.15 -9.00
N ARG A 92 6.72 12.60 -10.09
CA ARG A 92 6.10 13.54 -11.05
C ARG A 92 5.98 12.84 -12.40
N ALA A 93 4.86 13.02 -13.09
CA ALA A 93 4.66 12.48 -14.45
C ALA A 93 5.72 12.96 -15.45
N ALA A 94 6.29 14.16 -15.24
CA ALA A 94 7.39 14.69 -16.06
C ALA A 94 8.72 13.94 -15.86
N ASP A 95 8.86 13.21 -14.75
CA ASP A 95 10.03 12.37 -14.46
C ASP A 95 9.83 10.93 -14.99
N GLU A 96 8.74 10.64 -15.72
CA GLU A 96 8.53 9.34 -16.39
C GLU A 96 9.54 9.15 -17.52
N VAL A 97 10.10 7.95 -17.60
CA VAL A 97 10.95 7.56 -18.72
C VAL A 97 10.06 7.42 -19.97
N PRO A 98 10.35 8.14 -21.06
CA PRO A 98 9.54 8.06 -22.26
C PRO A 98 9.59 6.63 -22.83
N LEU A 99 8.41 6.04 -23.05
CA LEU A 99 8.23 4.70 -23.62
C LEU A 99 8.48 4.70 -25.14
N THR A 100 9.68 5.11 -25.54
CA THR A 100 10.07 5.10 -26.96
C THR A 100 10.25 3.65 -27.44
N PRO A 101 10.09 3.39 -28.75
CA PRO A 101 10.30 2.05 -29.31
C PRO A 101 11.69 1.48 -28.98
N GLU A 102 12.74 2.32 -29.09
CA GLU A 102 14.11 1.92 -28.75
C GLU A 102 14.28 1.56 -27.27
N TRP A 103 13.58 2.26 -26.38
CA TRP A 103 13.60 1.97 -24.95
C TRP A 103 12.93 0.62 -24.65
N LEU A 104 11.79 0.36 -25.29
CA LEU A 104 11.06 -0.90 -25.14
C LEU A 104 11.89 -2.10 -25.61
N ASP A 105 12.63 -1.98 -26.70
CA ASP A 105 13.46 -3.07 -27.21
C ASP A 105 14.65 -3.37 -26.29
N ARG A 106 15.29 -2.33 -25.72
CA ARG A 106 16.32 -2.51 -24.68
C ARG A 106 15.73 -3.18 -23.44
N ASN A 107 14.57 -2.72 -22.98
CA ASN A 107 13.90 -3.28 -21.81
C ASN A 107 13.51 -4.76 -22.03
N ARG A 108 13.03 -5.14 -23.21
CA ARG A 108 12.74 -6.54 -23.56
C ARG A 108 13.99 -7.41 -23.51
N ALA A 109 15.13 -6.94 -24.02
CA ALA A 109 16.39 -7.67 -23.98
C ALA A 109 16.89 -7.86 -22.52
N GLU A 110 16.79 -6.82 -21.69
CA GLU A 110 17.12 -6.89 -20.27
C GLU A 110 16.19 -7.84 -19.51
N LEU A 111 14.88 -7.77 -19.77
CA LEU A 111 13.90 -8.69 -19.18
C LEU A 111 14.16 -10.14 -19.58
N ALA A 112 14.54 -10.41 -20.84
CA ALA A 112 14.92 -11.76 -21.26
C ALA A 112 16.16 -12.27 -20.50
N LYS A 113 17.13 -11.40 -20.22
CA LYS A 113 18.30 -11.72 -19.39
C LYS A 113 17.89 -12.03 -17.94
N VAL A 114 17.02 -11.21 -17.35
CA VAL A 114 16.51 -11.43 -15.99
C VAL A 114 15.70 -12.72 -15.90
N LYS A 115 14.78 -12.98 -16.85
CA LYS A 115 14.01 -14.24 -16.89
C LYS A 115 14.92 -15.47 -16.94
N ARG A 116 16.01 -15.41 -17.71
CA ARG A 116 17.02 -16.49 -17.75
C ARG A 116 17.70 -16.69 -16.39
N MET A 117 18.03 -15.62 -15.68
CA MET A 117 18.65 -15.71 -14.35
C MET A 117 17.68 -16.21 -13.27
N VAL A 118 16.41 -15.81 -13.34
CA VAL A 118 15.38 -16.19 -12.37
C VAL A 118 14.80 -17.60 -12.66
N GLY A 119 15.24 -18.25 -13.73
CA GLY A 119 14.82 -19.62 -14.06
C GLY A 119 13.38 -19.74 -14.53
N LEU A 120 12.71 -18.62 -14.82
CA LEU A 120 11.40 -18.56 -15.46
C LEU A 120 11.59 -18.89 -16.95
N ARG A 121 11.82 -20.18 -17.25
CA ARG A 121 11.60 -20.68 -18.60
C ARG A 121 10.10 -20.52 -18.85
N SER A 122 9.73 -19.57 -19.69
CA SER A 122 8.43 -19.59 -20.34
C SER A 122 8.33 -20.92 -21.06
N GLU A 123 7.61 -21.88 -20.49
CA GLU A 123 7.07 -23.00 -21.26
C GLU A 123 6.11 -22.39 -22.27
N GLU A 124 6.43 -22.62 -23.54
CA GLU A 124 5.67 -22.23 -24.72
C GLU A 124 4.51 -23.21 -24.95
#